data_AF-A0A1Z5HD40-F1
#
_entry.id   AF-A0A1Z5HD40-F1
#
_cell.length_a   1.000
_cell.length_b   1.000
_cell.length_c   1.000
_cell.angle_alpha   90.00
_cell.angle_beta   90.00
_cell.angle_gamma   90.00
#
_symmetry.space_group_name_H-M   'P 1'
#
loop_
_entity.id
_entity.type
_entity.pdbx_description
1 polymer ?
#
loop_
_entity_poly.entity_id
_entity_poly.type
_entity_poly.pdbx_seq_one_letter_code
_entity_poly.pdbx_strand_id
1 'polypeptide(L)'
;MGLITILANAASIEVISAGQAAGTVEFSLRINSNTGHKLPSAYPSRRVILHVTVKDNDEVVFESGKVNANGSVVGLDSDMDQTKFEPHYDLIESADQVQVYESIMHDSDGNVTYTLLRASSYVTEVSQ
;
A
#
# COMPACT_ATOMS: atom_id res chain seq x y z
N MET A 1 -18.43 -14.51 12.20
CA MET A 1 -18.47 -15.17 10.88
C MET A 1 -19.30 -14.28 9.95
N GLY A 2 -18.66 -13.56 9.00
CA GLY A 2 -19.40 -12.78 8.00
C GLY A 2 -18.87 -11.40 7.56
N LEU A 3 -17.66 -10.93 7.93
CA LEU A 3 -17.24 -9.55 7.60
C LEU A 3 -15.85 -9.36 6.95
N ILE A 4 -15.12 -10.41 6.57
CA ILE A 4 -13.76 -10.28 5.97
C ILE A 4 -13.66 -10.83 4.53
N THR A 5 -14.70 -11.45 3.98
CA THR A 5 -14.59 -12.18 2.69
C THR A 5 -14.59 -11.28 1.45
N ILE A 6 -15.10 -10.04 1.51
CA ILE A 6 -15.23 -9.19 0.32
C ILE A 6 -13.87 -8.60 -0.13
N LEU A 7 -12.99 -8.22 0.81
CA LEU A 7 -11.69 -7.63 0.48
C LEU A 7 -10.69 -8.66 -0.09
N ALA A 8 -10.78 -9.92 0.36
CA ALA A 8 -9.88 -10.98 -0.11
C ALA A 8 -9.95 -11.22 -1.63
N ASN A 9 -11.06 -10.85 -2.29
CA ASN A 9 -11.22 -11.01 -3.73
C ASN A 9 -10.84 -9.75 -4.53
N ALA A 10 -10.54 -8.61 -3.89
CA ALA A 10 -10.21 -7.36 -4.58
C ALA A 10 -8.86 -7.42 -5.31
N ALA A 11 -7.97 -8.30 -4.86
CA ALA A 11 -6.70 -8.58 -5.50
C ALA A 11 -6.39 -10.07 -5.44
N SER A 12 -5.58 -10.56 -6.36
CA SER A 12 -4.93 -11.87 -6.25
C SER A 12 -3.42 -11.72 -6.37
N ILE A 13 -2.70 -12.62 -5.69
CA ILE A 13 -1.25 -12.73 -5.77
C ILE A 13 -0.94 -14.06 -6.47
N GLU A 14 -0.12 -13.99 -7.51
CA GLU A 14 0.40 -15.15 -8.23
C GLU A 14 1.91 -15.19 -8.04
N VAL A 15 2.43 -16.35 -7.61
CA VAL A 15 3.89 -16.59 -7.58
C VAL A 15 4.29 -17.05 -8.98
N ILE A 16 5.04 -16.20 -9.69
CA ILE A 16 5.51 -16.45 -11.06
C ILE A 16 6.71 -17.37 -11.05
N SER A 17 7.62 -17.13 -10.11
CA SER A 17 8.81 -17.95 -9.89
C SER A 17 9.20 -17.85 -8.43
N ALA A 18 9.78 -18.91 -7.90
CA ALA A 18 10.43 -18.92 -6.61
C ALA A 18 11.63 -19.88 -6.69
N GLY A 19 12.76 -19.46 -6.16
CA GLY A 19 13.99 -20.22 -6.18
C GLY A 19 14.88 -19.85 -5.01
N GLN A 20 15.82 -20.73 -4.72
CA GLN A 20 16.87 -20.48 -3.75
C GLN A 20 18.20 -20.77 -4.42
N ALA A 21 19.12 -19.82 -4.35
CA ALA A 21 20.46 -19.96 -4.89
C ALA A 21 21.46 -19.21 -4.01
N ALA A 22 22.59 -19.87 -3.70
CA ALA A 22 23.72 -19.26 -2.99
C ALA A 22 23.36 -18.52 -1.67
N GLY A 23 22.37 -19.01 -0.93
CA GLY A 23 21.92 -18.40 0.33
C GLY A 23 20.88 -17.28 0.16
N THR A 24 20.49 -16.95 -1.06
CA THR A 24 19.43 -15.99 -1.37
C THR A 24 18.15 -16.73 -1.76
N VAL A 25 17.00 -16.21 -1.32
CA VAL A 25 15.68 -16.61 -1.81
C VAL A 25 15.18 -15.54 -2.75
N GLU A 26 14.88 -15.91 -3.98
CA GLU A 26 14.36 -15.02 -5.00
C GLU A 26 12.97 -15.50 -5.41
N PHE A 27 12.01 -14.58 -5.47
CA PHE A 27 10.67 -14.88 -5.95
C PHE A 27 10.09 -13.67 -6.67
N SER A 28 9.32 -13.96 -7.71
CA SER A 28 8.62 -12.94 -8.50
C SER A 28 7.13 -13.09 -8.25
N LEU A 29 6.49 -12.00 -7.83
CA LEU A 29 5.05 -11.96 -7.61
C LEU A 29 4.38 -11.15 -8.69
N ARG A 30 3.19 -11.59 -9.12
CA ARG A 30 2.26 -10.76 -9.87
C ARG A 30 1.07 -10.45 -8.97
N ILE A 31 0.82 -9.16 -8.78
CA ILE A 31 -0.33 -8.66 -8.03
C ILE A 31 -1.37 -8.20 -9.06
N ASN A 32 -2.50 -8.91 -9.13
CA ASN A 32 -3.58 -8.57 -10.03
C ASN A 32 -4.67 -7.84 -9.25
N SER A 33 -5.04 -6.64 -9.70
CA SER A 33 -6.30 -6.01 -9.26
C SER A 33 -7.45 -6.74 -9.95
N ASN A 34 -8.39 -7.27 -9.16
CA ASN A 34 -9.62 -7.88 -9.69
C ASN A 34 -10.77 -6.86 -9.71
N THR A 35 -10.47 -5.59 -9.50
CA THR A 35 -11.46 -4.51 -9.53
C THR A 35 -11.46 -3.82 -10.90
N GLY A 36 -12.62 -3.34 -11.36
CA GLY A 36 -12.73 -2.57 -12.60
C GLY A 36 -12.21 -1.13 -12.52
N HIS A 37 -11.56 -0.75 -11.40
CA HIS A 37 -11.02 0.59 -11.14
C HIS A 37 -9.61 0.47 -10.51
N LYS A 38 -9.03 1.60 -10.08
CA LYS A 38 -7.75 1.61 -9.34
C LYS A 38 -7.89 0.83 -8.02
N LEU A 39 -6.87 0.09 -7.64
CA LEU A 39 -6.78 -0.58 -6.34
C LEU A 39 -5.67 0.10 -5.51
N PRO A 40 -5.95 0.59 -4.29
CA PRO A 40 -7.28 0.86 -3.73
C PRO A 40 -7.96 2.05 -4.43
N SER A 41 -9.30 2.03 -4.50
CA SER A 41 -10.11 3.13 -5.02
C SER A 41 -10.71 3.99 -3.91
N ALA A 42 -11.18 5.17 -4.31
CA ALA A 42 -11.92 6.14 -3.50
C ALA A 42 -11.04 6.85 -2.45
N TYR A 43 -11.49 6.90 -1.20
CA TYR A 43 -10.96 7.78 -0.17
C TYR A 43 -9.44 7.59 0.02
N PRO A 44 -8.62 8.65 -0.09
CA PRO A 44 -7.16 8.62 -0.18
C PRO A 44 -6.44 8.22 1.13
N SER A 45 -7.16 7.71 2.12
CA SER A 45 -6.56 7.04 3.29
C SER A 45 -6.53 5.51 3.18
N ARG A 46 -7.08 4.94 2.10
CA ARG A 46 -7.06 3.49 1.90
C ARG A 46 -5.71 3.09 1.34
N ARG A 47 -5.11 2.07 1.94
CA ARG A 47 -3.84 1.49 1.53
C ARG A 47 -4.01 0.00 1.31
N VAL A 48 -3.31 -0.54 0.32
CA VAL A 48 -3.08 -1.98 0.17
C VAL A 48 -1.60 -2.21 0.38
N ILE A 49 -1.26 -3.08 1.32
CA ILE A 49 0.12 -3.39 1.70
C ILE A 49 0.40 -4.83 1.29
N LEU A 50 1.51 -5.05 0.59
CA LEU A 50 2.04 -6.38 0.39
C LEU A 50 2.86 -6.75 1.64
N HIS A 51 2.33 -7.66 2.47
CA HIS A 51 3.08 -8.20 3.61
C HIS A 51 3.77 -9.49 3.18
N VAL A 52 5.11 -9.47 3.21
CA VAL A 52 5.96 -10.60 2.85
C VAL A 52 6.68 -11.11 4.09
N THR A 53 6.73 -12.43 4.24
CA THR A 53 7.56 -13.09 5.28
C THR A 53 8.27 -14.28 4.67
N VAL A 54 9.59 -14.31 4.80
CA VAL A 54 10.42 -15.49 4.48
C VAL A 54 10.87 -16.12 5.79
N LYS A 55 10.73 -17.45 5.88
CA LYS A 55 11.08 -18.21 7.07
C LYS A 55 12.12 -19.28 6.77
N ASP A 56 13.02 -19.50 7.72
CA ASP A 56 13.90 -20.66 7.80
C ASP A 56 13.59 -21.40 9.11
N ASN A 57 13.12 -22.64 9.04
CA ASN A 57 12.76 -23.45 10.22
C ASN A 57 11.91 -22.69 11.27
N ASP A 58 10.84 -22.03 10.81
CA ASP A 58 9.91 -21.16 11.57
C ASP A 58 10.48 -19.81 12.07
N GLU A 59 11.79 -19.59 11.96
CA GLU A 59 12.42 -18.30 12.21
C GLU A 59 12.19 -17.36 11.03
N VAL A 60 11.73 -16.14 11.30
CA VAL A 60 11.56 -15.11 10.27
C VAL A 60 12.91 -14.50 9.93
N VAL A 61 13.40 -14.76 8.73
CA VAL A 61 14.69 -14.25 8.22
C VAL A 61 14.52 -12.99 7.35
N PHE A 62 13.31 -12.73 6.87
CA PHE A 62 12.93 -11.50 6.16
C PHE A 62 11.44 -11.20 6.39
N GLU A 63 11.11 -9.94 6.70
CA GLU A 63 9.73 -9.47 6.83
C GLU A 63 9.63 -8.02 6.29
N SER A 64 8.76 -7.78 5.31
CA SER A 64 8.48 -6.43 4.78
C SER A 64 6.96 -6.18 4.75
N GLY A 65 6.53 -4.95 4.99
CA GLY A 65 5.11 -4.57 4.95
C GLY A 65 4.29 -5.05 6.14
N LYS A 66 4.93 -5.28 7.30
CA LYS A 66 4.25 -5.69 8.53
C LYS A 66 3.35 -4.58 9.05
N VAL A 67 2.06 -4.90 9.23
CA VAL A 67 1.08 -3.98 9.83
C VAL A 67 1.03 -4.18 11.35
N ASN A 68 1.28 -3.12 12.10
CA ASN A 68 1.18 -3.09 13.57
C ASN A 68 -0.28 -3.05 14.03
N ALA A 69 -0.51 -3.36 15.31
CA ALA A 69 -1.84 -3.32 15.91
C ALA A 69 -2.53 -1.94 15.86
N ASN A 70 -1.75 -0.85 15.80
CA ASN A 70 -2.25 0.52 15.65
C ASN A 70 -2.51 0.92 14.19
N GLY A 71 -2.32 0.02 13.22
CA GLY A 71 -2.50 0.25 11.79
C GLY A 71 -1.30 0.87 11.07
N SER A 72 -0.24 1.25 11.79
CA SER A 72 1.01 1.69 11.14
C SER A 72 1.73 0.51 10.48
N VAL A 73 2.50 0.79 9.43
CA VAL A 73 3.28 -0.22 8.72
C VAL A 73 4.77 -0.02 9.04
N VAL A 74 5.44 -1.09 9.46
CA VAL A 74 6.88 -1.05 9.76
C VAL A 74 7.65 -0.74 8.47
N GLY A 75 8.49 0.30 8.52
CA GLY A 75 9.30 0.73 7.38
C GLY A 75 8.62 1.70 6.42
N LEU A 76 7.32 1.99 6.59
CA LEU A 76 6.58 2.85 5.66
C LEU A 76 6.89 4.34 5.88
N ASP A 77 7.43 5.00 4.86
CA ASP A 77 7.84 6.41 4.90
C ASP A 77 6.70 7.35 5.31
N SER A 78 5.48 7.14 4.77
CA SER A 78 4.33 8.02 5.03
C SER A 78 3.78 7.93 6.46
N ASP A 79 4.13 6.88 7.21
CA ASP A 79 3.80 6.75 8.63
C ASP A 79 4.85 7.42 9.54
N MET A 80 6.08 7.61 9.04
CA MET A 80 7.16 8.31 9.74
C MET A 80 7.15 9.81 9.46
N ASP A 81 6.84 10.19 8.22
CA ASP A 81 6.79 11.57 7.73
C ASP A 81 5.67 11.71 6.69
N GLN A 82 4.60 12.42 7.05
CA GLN A 82 3.43 12.61 6.19
C GLN A 82 3.68 13.50 4.97
N THR A 83 4.89 14.04 4.80
CA THR A 83 5.30 14.73 3.57
C THR A 83 5.92 13.79 2.54
N LYS A 84 6.15 12.53 2.92
CA LYS A 84 6.75 11.49 2.08
C LYS A 84 5.75 10.40 1.72
N PHE A 85 6.11 9.63 0.70
CA PHE A 85 5.41 8.45 0.26
C PHE A 85 6.40 7.45 -0.33
N GLU A 86 6.04 6.17 -0.31
CA GLU A 86 6.87 5.12 -0.91
C GLU A 86 6.82 5.18 -2.44
N PRO A 87 7.97 5.06 -3.13
CA PRO A 87 7.97 4.80 -4.55
C PRO A 87 7.39 3.40 -4.85
N HIS A 88 7.02 3.17 -6.10
CA HIS A 88 6.71 1.81 -6.54
C HIS A 88 8.02 1.02 -6.69
N TYR A 89 8.11 -0.17 -6.09
CA TYR A 89 9.27 -1.04 -6.22
C TYR A 89 9.00 -2.15 -7.24
N ASP A 90 9.81 -2.20 -8.31
CA ASP A 90 9.86 -3.36 -9.20
C ASP A 90 10.70 -4.50 -8.60
N LEU A 91 11.59 -4.17 -7.66
CA LEU A 91 12.46 -5.09 -6.93
C LEU A 91 12.57 -4.65 -5.47
N ILE A 92 12.37 -5.60 -4.54
CA ILE A 92 12.50 -5.42 -3.09
C ILE A 92 13.69 -6.25 -2.64
N GLU A 93 14.77 -5.60 -2.24
CA GLU A 93 16.02 -6.22 -1.78
C GLU A 93 16.24 -6.04 -0.27
N SER A 94 15.44 -5.16 0.37
CA SER A 94 15.55 -4.84 1.79
C SER A 94 14.19 -4.82 2.48
N ALA A 95 14.18 -5.12 3.79
CA ALA A 95 12.98 -5.23 4.61
C ALA A 95 12.27 -3.88 4.86
N ASP A 96 13.00 -2.77 4.72
CA ASP A 96 12.49 -1.40 4.82
C ASP A 96 11.80 -0.92 3.54
N GLN A 97 12.00 -1.59 2.40
CA GLN A 97 11.29 -1.29 1.16
C GLN A 97 9.88 -1.90 1.22
N VAL A 98 8.89 -1.04 1.49
CA VAL A 98 7.49 -1.45 1.67
C VAL A 98 6.71 -1.25 0.38
N GLN A 99 6.21 -2.35 -0.19
CA GLN A 99 5.32 -2.26 -1.34
C GLN A 99 3.90 -1.90 -0.90
N VAL A 100 3.54 -0.62 -1.08
CA VAL A 100 2.22 -0.06 -0.80
C VAL A 100 1.56 0.45 -2.09
N TYR A 101 0.26 0.22 -2.21
CA TYR A 101 -0.60 0.87 -3.19
C TYR A 101 -1.52 1.84 -2.45
N GLU A 102 -1.33 3.12 -2.72
CA GLU A 102 -2.14 4.19 -2.17
C GLU A 102 -2.37 5.30 -3.21
N SER A 103 -3.21 6.27 -2.84
CA SER A 103 -3.40 7.47 -3.66
C SER A 103 -2.76 8.65 -2.95
N ILE A 104 -1.73 9.19 -3.58
CA ILE A 104 -1.03 10.39 -3.11
C ILE A 104 -1.72 11.61 -3.70
N MET A 105 -2.11 12.55 -2.84
CA MET A 105 -2.68 13.84 -3.25
C MET A 105 -1.69 14.95 -3.00
N HIS A 106 -1.78 16.00 -3.82
CA HIS A 106 -1.08 17.26 -3.58
C HIS A 106 -2.08 18.38 -3.28
N ASP A 107 -1.68 19.35 -2.47
CA ASP A 107 -2.41 20.60 -2.24
C ASP A 107 -2.26 21.58 -3.42
N SER A 108 -2.83 22.79 -3.29
CA SER A 108 -2.76 23.83 -4.34
C SER A 108 -1.33 24.31 -4.64
N ASP A 109 -0.41 24.13 -3.69
CA ASP A 109 0.98 24.54 -3.80
C ASP A 109 1.88 23.39 -4.30
N GLY A 110 1.28 22.21 -4.53
CA GLY A 110 1.97 21.01 -5.02
C GLY A 110 2.59 20.15 -3.93
N ASN A 111 2.36 20.45 -2.65
CA ASN A 111 2.89 19.65 -1.55
C ASN A 111 2.02 18.43 -1.29
N VAL A 112 2.63 17.31 -0.88
CA VAL A 112 1.89 16.11 -0.46
C VAL A 112 0.93 16.45 0.67
N THR A 113 -0.32 16.01 0.55
CA THR A 113 -1.35 16.20 1.56
C THR A 113 -2.24 14.97 1.70
N TYR A 114 -2.60 14.65 2.93
CA TYR A 114 -3.62 13.65 3.26
C TYR A 114 -4.93 14.29 3.72
N THR A 115 -5.01 15.63 3.67
CA THR A 115 -6.22 16.39 4.03
C THR A 115 -7.13 16.53 2.81
N LEU A 116 -8.41 16.15 2.94
CA LEU A 116 -9.39 16.39 1.88
C LEU A 116 -9.64 17.88 1.64
N LEU A 117 -9.95 18.23 0.39
CA LEU A 117 -10.18 19.59 -0.08
C LEU A 117 -11.08 20.40 0.88
N ARG A 118 -10.57 21.53 1.37
CA ARG A 118 -11.33 22.49 2.19
C ARG A 118 -12.05 23.49 1.28
N ALA A 119 -13.36 23.34 1.11
CA ALA A 119 -14.18 24.42 0.57
C ALA A 119 -14.32 25.54 1.62
N SER A 120 -13.97 26.78 1.28
CA SER A 120 -14.05 27.92 2.21
C SER A 120 -15.41 28.59 2.23
N SER A 121 -16.20 28.47 1.16
CA SER A 121 -17.57 28.99 1.09
C SER A 121 -18.33 28.40 -0.10
N TYR A 122 -19.65 28.34 0.03
CA TYR A 122 -20.59 27.98 -1.04
C TYR A 122 -21.44 29.21 -1.38
N VAL A 123 -21.54 29.57 -2.66
CA VAL A 123 -22.44 30.63 -3.16
C VAL A 123 -23.35 29.99 -4.19
N THR A 124 -24.66 30.19 -4.03
CA THR A 124 -25.68 29.67 -4.95
C THR A 124 -26.13 30.81 -5.87
N GLU A 125 -26.23 30.58 -7.19
CA GLU A 125 -26.95 31.52 -8.05
C GLU A 125 -28.45 31.44 -7.76
N VAL A 126 -29.04 32.59 -7.44
CA VAL A 126 -30.49 32.79 -7.50
C VAL A 126 -30.72 33.90 -8.52
N SER A 127 -31.16 33.56 -9.74
CA SER A 127 -31.71 34.54 -10.67
C SER A 127 -33.02 35.07 -10.09
N GLN A 128 -33.14 36.40 -9.96
CA GLN A 128 -34.32 37.09 -9.44
C GLN A 128 -35.60 36.79 -10.23
#